data_AF-A0A831XWN2-F1
#
_entry.id   AF-A0A831XWN2-F1
#
_cell.length_a   1.000
_cell.length_b   1.000
_cell.length_c   1.000
_cell.angle_alpha   90.00
_cell.angle_beta   90.00
_cell.angle_gamma   90.00
#
_symmetry.space_group_name_H-M   'P 1'
#
loop_
_entity.id
_entity.type
_entity.pdbx_description
1 polymer ?
#
loop_
_entity_poly.entity_id
_entity_poly.type
_entity_poly.pdbx_seq_one_letter_code
_entity_poly.pdbx_strand_id
1 'polypeptide(L)'
;MKQLVSEILRLAEIEIPRYRDKLAELTNNLDEYKRELVVRPRYMDTPDYTAIDSGYAVVQYRYLNIASIVVVIIDKYIKTETILFSFKRNEKIDLNNYIRKQELMRAERYGGYVLSDGPISPYLREPRGFVIGVSKDPVAPRYWRGVGGRAGEWFKEISGYASELYGAEILLRGEPPGSMLRPVKLGRYLVTYIKGDSVFYVEFPEYIPQEVVSSFFRYGYPIKLRIAHRYAKITREYLRTVKTIAPRLLDISIKYREYL
;
A
#
# COMPACT_ATOMS: atom_id res chain seq x y z
N MET A 1 23.04 0.83 -27.77
CA MET A 1 21.89 0.16 -27.12
C MET A 1 22.06 -1.37 -27.05
N LYS A 2 22.28 -2.10 -28.16
CA LYS A 2 22.43 -3.57 -28.12
C LYS A 2 23.60 -4.08 -27.26
N GLN A 3 24.77 -3.42 -27.30
CA GLN A 3 25.92 -3.76 -26.43
C GLN A 3 25.63 -3.53 -24.95
N LEU A 4 25.05 -2.39 -24.59
CA LEU A 4 24.68 -2.07 -23.20
C LEU A 4 23.68 -3.09 -22.63
N VAL A 5 22.66 -3.48 -23.42
CA VAL A 5 21.69 -4.52 -23.01
C VAL A 5 22.37 -5.89 -22.88
N SER A 6 23.28 -6.23 -23.78
CA SER A 6 24.06 -7.48 -23.69
C SER A 6 24.98 -7.53 -22.46
N GLU A 7 25.59 -6.41 -22.08
CA GLU A 7 26.43 -6.32 -20.88
C GLU A 7 25.60 -6.41 -19.60
N ILE A 8 24.43 -5.74 -19.57
CA ILE A 8 23.48 -5.84 -18.46
C ILE A 8 22.98 -7.29 -18.30
N LEU A 9 22.66 -7.98 -19.39
CA LEU A 9 22.22 -9.37 -19.34
C LEU A 9 23.33 -10.32 -18.87
N ARG A 10 24.58 -10.13 -19.31
CA ARG A 10 25.72 -10.93 -18.82
C ARG A 10 26.01 -10.69 -17.34
N LEU A 11 25.91 -9.44 -16.88
CA LEU A 11 26.03 -9.11 -15.45
C LEU A 11 24.91 -9.78 -14.66
N ALA A 12 23.67 -9.70 -15.14
CA ALA A 12 22.53 -10.38 -14.53
C ALA A 12 22.73 -11.91 -14.49
N GLU A 13 23.23 -12.54 -15.55
CA GLU A 13 23.50 -13.99 -15.60
C GLU A 13 24.55 -14.44 -14.59
N ILE A 14 25.52 -13.59 -14.25
CA ILE A 14 26.56 -13.89 -13.24
C ILE A 14 26.05 -13.61 -11.82
N GLU A 15 25.26 -12.55 -11.65
CA GLU A 15 24.74 -12.14 -10.35
C GLU A 15 23.56 -13.00 -9.86
N ILE A 16 22.66 -13.42 -10.76
CA ILE A 16 21.47 -14.21 -10.42
C ILE A 16 21.81 -15.51 -9.66
N PRO A 17 22.78 -16.34 -10.10
CA PRO A 17 23.18 -17.54 -9.35
C PRO A 17 23.71 -17.20 -7.95
N ARG A 18 24.53 -16.15 -7.84
CA ARG A 18 25.10 -15.70 -6.55
C ARG A 18 24.02 -15.21 -5.58
N TYR A 19 23.04 -14.45 -6.07
CA TYR A 19 21.89 -14.03 -5.27
C TYR A 19 21.04 -15.21 -4.83
N ARG A 20 20.82 -16.19 -5.71
CA ARG A 20 20.05 -17.38 -5.39
C ARG A 20 20.72 -18.21 -4.30
N ASP A 21 22.03 -18.43 -4.41
CA ASP A 21 22.81 -19.19 -3.43
C ASP A 21 22.81 -18.48 -2.07
N LYS A 22 22.96 -17.15 -2.07
CA LYS A 22 22.93 -16.36 -0.84
C LYS A 22 21.55 -16.34 -0.18
N LEU A 23 20.48 -16.24 -0.97
CA LEU A 23 19.12 -16.38 -0.46
C LEU A 23 18.86 -17.76 0.14
N ALA A 24 19.40 -18.83 -0.47
CA ALA A 24 19.30 -20.18 0.10
C ALA A 24 20.03 -20.29 1.44
N GLU A 25 21.25 -19.74 1.54
CA GLU A 25 22.01 -19.67 2.79
C GLU A 25 21.22 -18.93 3.89
N LEU A 26 20.63 -17.78 3.55
CA LEU A 26 19.81 -16.99 4.48
C LEU A 26 18.56 -17.70 4.97
N THR A 27 18.11 -18.75 4.28
CA THR A 27 16.96 -19.56 4.70
C THR A 27 17.32 -20.75 5.59
N ASN A 28 18.59 -21.07 5.80
CA ASN A 28 19.00 -22.24 6.59
C ASN A 28 18.61 -22.15 8.07
N ASN A 29 18.64 -20.95 8.67
CA ASN A 29 18.32 -20.72 10.09
C ASN A 29 16.92 -20.11 10.30
N LEU A 30 16.01 -20.34 9.35
CA LEU A 30 14.71 -19.67 9.32
C LEU A 30 13.87 -19.95 10.57
N ASP A 31 13.94 -21.16 11.12
CA ASP A 31 13.15 -21.56 12.29
C ASP A 31 13.50 -20.76 13.55
N GLU A 32 14.76 -20.35 13.72
CA GLU A 32 15.16 -19.47 14.82
C GLU A 32 14.48 -18.10 14.70
N TYR A 33 14.57 -17.49 13.51
CA TYR A 33 13.95 -16.19 13.25
C TYR A 33 12.42 -16.26 13.32
N LYS A 34 11.82 -17.38 12.91
CA LYS A 34 10.38 -17.60 13.09
C LYS A 34 9.99 -17.61 14.56
N ARG A 35 10.72 -18.33 15.42
CA ARG A 35 10.45 -18.36 16.88
C ARG A 35 10.60 -16.98 17.52
N GLU A 36 11.52 -16.16 17.02
CA GLU A 36 11.76 -14.81 17.56
C GLU A 36 10.72 -13.79 17.07
N LEU A 37 10.32 -13.86 15.80
CA LEU A 37 9.53 -12.82 15.15
C LEU A 37 8.07 -13.16 14.93
N VAL A 38 7.71 -14.42 14.72
CA VAL A 38 6.32 -14.77 14.40
C VAL A 38 5.50 -14.79 15.68
N VAL A 39 4.42 -14.03 15.69
CA VAL A 39 3.43 -14.02 16.76
C VAL A 39 2.09 -14.50 16.22
N ARG A 40 1.35 -15.21 17.08
CA ARG A 40 0.00 -15.70 16.82
C ARG A 40 -0.95 -15.02 17.81
N PRO A 41 -1.46 -13.82 17.49
CA PRO A 41 -2.40 -13.12 18.37
C PRO A 41 -3.61 -13.99 18.71
N ARG A 42 -4.20 -13.77 19.88
CA ARG A 42 -5.36 -14.55 20.35
C ARG A 42 -6.54 -14.38 19.40
N TYR A 43 -7.40 -15.40 19.39
CA TYR A 43 -8.67 -15.32 18.67
C TYR A 43 -9.54 -14.17 19.22
N MET A 44 -10.21 -13.48 18.30
CA MET A 44 -11.09 -12.32 18.50
C MET A 44 -11.98 -12.17 17.26
N ASP A 45 -13.27 -11.93 17.44
CA ASP A 45 -14.16 -11.65 16.32
C ASP A 45 -13.80 -10.32 15.66
N THR A 46 -13.83 -10.30 14.33
CA THR A 46 -13.52 -9.09 13.57
C THR A 46 -14.57 -8.02 13.87
N PRO A 47 -14.20 -6.85 14.45
CA PRO A 47 -15.16 -5.79 14.71
C PRO A 47 -15.68 -5.20 13.40
N ASP A 48 -16.82 -4.51 13.45
CA ASP A 48 -17.24 -3.71 12.30
C ASP A 48 -16.20 -2.63 11.99
N TYR A 49 -16.03 -2.36 10.71
CA TYR A 49 -14.99 -1.47 10.20
C TYR A 49 -15.43 -0.78 8.92
N THR A 50 -14.82 0.37 8.67
CA THR A 50 -14.92 1.06 7.38
C THR A 50 -13.68 0.73 6.55
N ALA A 51 -13.82 0.62 5.23
CA ALA A 51 -12.67 0.60 4.34
C ALA A 51 -12.67 1.82 3.43
N ILE A 52 -11.49 2.33 3.14
CA ILE A 52 -11.30 3.48 2.26
C ILE A 52 -10.15 3.21 1.29
N ASP A 53 -10.36 3.61 0.04
CA ASP A 53 -9.33 3.62 -1.00
C ASP A 53 -9.58 4.80 -1.94
N SER A 54 -8.56 5.20 -2.68
CA SER A 54 -8.62 6.28 -3.65
C SER A 54 -7.87 5.95 -4.93
N GLY A 55 -8.47 6.31 -6.05
CA GLY A 55 -7.87 6.20 -7.37
C GLY A 55 -7.87 7.55 -8.05
N TYR A 56 -6.92 7.77 -8.95
CA TYR A 56 -6.86 9.03 -9.67
C TYR A 56 -6.36 8.86 -11.10
N ALA A 57 -6.66 9.88 -11.91
CA ALA A 57 -6.14 10.01 -13.24
C ALA A 57 -6.00 11.46 -13.61
N VAL A 58 -5.07 11.73 -14.51
CA VAL A 58 -4.79 13.06 -15.02
C VAL A 58 -5.07 13.08 -16.51
N VAL A 59 -5.94 13.98 -16.94
CA VAL A 59 -6.17 14.27 -18.35
C VAL A 59 -5.38 15.53 -18.70
N GLN A 60 -4.46 15.39 -19.64
CA GLN A 60 -3.65 16.50 -20.12
C GLN A 60 -4.36 17.21 -21.28
N TYR A 61 -4.43 18.54 -21.19
CA TYR A 61 -4.85 19.43 -22.27
C TYR A 61 -3.70 20.36 -22.65
N ARG A 62 -3.91 21.18 -23.68
CA ARG A 62 -2.85 22.03 -24.27
C ARG A 62 -2.10 22.87 -23.22
N TYR A 63 -2.81 23.52 -22.31
CA TYR A 63 -2.23 24.46 -21.33
C TYR A 63 -2.51 24.12 -19.86
N LEU A 64 -3.31 23.08 -19.61
CA LEU A 64 -3.75 22.69 -18.27
C LEU A 64 -3.84 21.17 -18.17
N ASN A 65 -3.75 20.67 -16.95
CA ASN A 65 -4.05 19.31 -16.59
C ASN A 65 -5.30 19.31 -15.73
N ILE A 66 -6.16 18.31 -15.89
CA ILE A 66 -7.29 18.06 -15.00
C ILE A 66 -7.01 16.78 -14.24
N ALA A 67 -6.86 16.89 -12.93
CA ALA A 67 -6.82 15.74 -12.04
C ALA A 67 -8.24 15.36 -11.63
N SER A 68 -8.53 14.07 -11.70
CA SER A 68 -9.74 13.48 -11.18
C SER A 68 -9.38 12.44 -10.15
N ILE A 69 -9.92 12.60 -8.95
CA ILE A 69 -9.69 11.70 -7.82
C ILE A 69 -11.05 11.12 -7.43
N VAL A 70 -11.11 9.81 -7.32
CA VAL A 70 -12.27 9.07 -6.83
C VAL A 70 -11.90 8.47 -5.50
N VAL A 71 -12.53 8.92 -4.42
CA VAL A 71 -12.38 8.35 -3.08
C VAL A 71 -13.60 7.48 -2.81
N VAL A 72 -13.37 6.22 -2.45
CA VAL A 72 -14.42 5.25 -2.16
C VAL A 72 -14.35 4.86 -0.70
N ILE A 73 -15.48 4.96 -0.01
CA ILE A 73 -15.64 4.62 1.39
C ILE A 73 -16.72 3.55 1.51
N ILE A 74 -16.38 2.43 2.13
CA ILE A 74 -17.25 1.26 2.31
C ILE A 74 -17.49 1.07 3.80
N ASP A 75 -18.69 1.41 4.29
CA ASP A 75 -19.14 1.16 5.65
C ASP A 75 -20.25 0.08 5.65
N LYS A 76 -21.49 0.45 6.00
CA LYS A 76 -22.72 -0.30 5.68
C LYS A 76 -23.16 -0.06 4.23
N TYR A 77 -22.75 1.07 3.65
CA TYR A 77 -23.05 1.52 2.30
C TYR A 77 -21.77 1.82 1.53
N ILE A 78 -21.91 1.93 0.20
CA ILE A 78 -20.85 2.39 -0.69
C ILE A 78 -21.04 3.89 -0.88
N LYS A 79 -20.07 4.69 -0.45
CA LYS A 79 -20.02 6.14 -0.67
C LYS A 79 -18.86 6.45 -1.59
N THR A 80 -19.12 7.22 -2.64
CA THR A 80 -18.11 7.64 -3.62
C THR A 80 -18.09 9.15 -3.70
N GLU A 81 -16.91 9.73 -3.50
CA GLU A 81 -16.65 11.15 -3.67
C GLU A 81 -15.73 11.35 -4.88
N THR A 82 -16.07 12.29 -5.75
CA THR A 82 -15.22 12.70 -6.87
C THR A 82 -14.70 14.12 -6.62
N ILE A 83 -13.38 14.28 -6.68
CA ILE A 83 -12.70 15.57 -6.59
C ILE A 83 -12.12 15.87 -7.97
N LEU A 84 -12.49 17.02 -8.54
CA LEU A 84 -11.95 17.54 -9.79
C LEU A 84 -11.23 18.85 -9.52
N PHE A 85 -10.01 18.98 -10.02
CA PHE A 85 -9.33 20.27 -10.05
C PHE A 85 -8.37 20.35 -11.24
N SER A 86 -8.13 21.58 -11.69
CA SER A 86 -7.20 21.89 -12.76
C SER A 86 -5.92 22.51 -12.23
N PHE A 87 -4.80 22.24 -12.91
CA PHE A 87 -3.51 22.87 -12.63
C PHE A 87 -2.75 23.14 -13.93
N LYS A 88 -1.73 24.00 -13.89
CA LYS A 88 -1.00 24.36 -15.12
C LYS A 88 -0.22 23.16 -15.64
N ARG A 89 -0.09 23.04 -16.97
CA ARG A 89 0.57 21.88 -17.60
C ARG A 89 1.99 21.63 -17.08
N ASN A 90 2.74 22.70 -16.82
CA ASN A 90 4.14 22.65 -16.39
C ASN A 90 4.31 22.69 -14.87
N GLU A 91 3.21 22.69 -14.12
CA GLU A 91 3.24 22.70 -12.67
C GLU A 91 3.51 21.28 -12.15
N LYS A 92 4.55 21.14 -11.33
CA LYS A 92 4.87 19.88 -10.66
C LYS A 92 4.04 19.76 -9.39
N ILE A 93 3.01 18.93 -9.44
CA ILE A 93 2.20 18.59 -8.26
C ILE A 93 2.52 17.15 -7.85
N ASP A 94 2.79 16.97 -6.56
CA ASP A 94 2.84 15.64 -5.94
C ASP A 94 1.42 15.13 -5.69
N LEU A 95 0.80 14.62 -6.76
CA LEU A 95 -0.58 14.14 -6.73
C LEU A 95 -0.74 12.97 -5.78
N ASN A 96 0.21 12.03 -5.74
CA ASN A 96 0.15 10.88 -4.84
C ASN A 96 0.04 11.32 -3.38
N ASN A 97 0.88 12.27 -2.95
CA ASN A 97 0.82 12.82 -1.61
C ASN A 97 -0.48 13.59 -1.33
N TYR A 98 -0.94 14.39 -2.30
CA TYR A 98 -2.21 15.10 -2.16
C TYR A 98 -3.39 14.14 -1.96
N ILE A 99 -3.50 13.12 -2.83
CA ILE A 99 -4.57 12.12 -2.80
C ILE A 99 -4.55 11.34 -1.50
N ARG A 100 -3.36 10.87 -1.10
CA ARG A 100 -3.21 10.12 0.12
C ARG A 100 -3.62 10.93 1.36
N LYS A 101 -3.28 12.23 1.40
CA LYS A 101 -3.76 13.13 2.46
C LYS A 101 -5.28 13.29 2.42
N GLN A 102 -5.88 13.43 1.24
CA GLN A 102 -7.33 13.53 1.09
C GLN A 102 -8.06 12.27 1.58
N GLU A 103 -7.49 11.09 1.31
CA GLU A 103 -8.01 9.81 1.80
C GLU A 103 -7.92 9.72 3.32
N LEU A 104 -6.72 9.94 3.88
CA LEU A 104 -6.49 9.82 5.32
C LEU A 104 -7.30 10.84 6.12
N MET A 105 -7.43 12.08 5.64
CA MET A 105 -8.29 13.09 6.28
C MET A 105 -9.76 12.67 6.36
N ARG A 106 -10.25 11.85 5.42
CA ARG A 106 -11.60 11.29 5.47
C ARG A 106 -11.66 10.11 6.42
N ALA A 107 -10.65 9.23 6.38
CA ALA A 107 -10.52 8.10 7.30
C ALA A 107 -10.59 8.56 8.77
N GLU A 108 -9.86 9.63 9.12
CA GLU A 108 -9.81 10.18 10.48
C GLU A 108 -11.17 10.64 11.04
N ARG A 109 -12.16 10.94 10.18
CA ARG A 109 -13.47 11.45 10.60
C ARG A 109 -14.44 10.34 11.04
N TYR A 110 -14.10 9.08 10.81
CA TYR A 110 -14.95 7.96 11.19
C TYR A 110 -14.67 7.55 12.65
N GLY A 111 -15.74 7.33 13.42
CA GLY A 111 -15.68 7.00 14.85
C GLY A 111 -15.34 5.53 15.19
N GLY A 112 -14.81 4.75 14.24
CA GLY A 112 -14.51 3.32 14.39
C GLY A 112 -13.25 2.91 13.63
N TYR A 113 -12.96 1.62 13.57
CA TYR A 113 -11.80 1.10 12.83
C TYR A 113 -11.93 1.40 11.34
N VAL A 114 -10.87 1.95 10.75
CA VAL A 114 -10.81 2.24 9.31
C VAL A 114 -9.61 1.55 8.71
N LEU A 115 -9.84 0.68 7.72
CA LEU A 115 -8.78 0.12 6.89
C LEU A 115 -8.57 1.01 5.67
N SER A 116 -7.35 1.47 5.47
CA SER A 116 -6.97 2.35 4.36
C SER A 116 -5.92 1.65 3.49
N ASP A 117 -6.10 1.67 2.17
CA ASP A 117 -5.14 1.02 1.25
C ASP A 117 -3.88 1.89 1.12
N GLY A 118 -2.72 1.29 1.41
CA GLY A 118 -1.42 1.95 1.46
C GLY A 118 -0.93 2.38 2.86
N PRO A 119 0.35 2.77 2.99
CA PRO A 119 0.96 3.18 4.26
C PRO A 119 0.43 4.53 4.76
N ILE A 120 0.51 4.78 6.07
CA ILE A 120 0.05 6.01 6.73
C ILE A 120 1.24 6.93 7.05
N SER A 121 2.29 6.37 7.62
CA SER A 121 3.42 7.05 8.24
C SER A 121 4.19 8.05 7.36
N PRO A 122 4.25 7.90 6.00
CA PRO A 122 4.86 8.92 5.15
C PRO A 122 4.03 10.21 5.05
N TYR A 123 2.73 10.16 5.38
CA TYR A 123 1.77 11.22 5.12
C TYR A 123 1.22 11.87 6.38
N LEU A 124 1.14 11.12 7.48
CA LEU A 124 0.68 11.57 8.79
C LEU A 124 1.66 11.16 9.88
N ARG A 125 2.24 12.15 10.58
CA ARG A 125 3.21 11.91 11.66
C ARG A 125 2.57 11.41 12.96
N GLU A 126 1.36 11.85 13.24
CA GLU A 126 0.64 11.51 14.46
C GLU A 126 -0.62 10.73 14.11
N PRO A 127 -0.89 9.60 14.79
CA PRO A 127 -2.11 8.85 14.58
C PRO A 127 -3.33 9.65 15.04
N ARG A 128 -4.40 9.56 14.26
CA ARG A 128 -5.71 10.14 14.56
C ARG A 128 -6.79 9.12 14.21
N GLY A 129 -7.83 9.04 15.04
CA GLY A 129 -8.89 8.05 14.88
C GLY A 129 -8.36 6.61 15.01
N PHE A 130 -9.05 5.63 14.44
CA PHE A 130 -8.62 4.22 14.48
C PHE A 130 -8.23 3.72 13.08
N VAL A 131 -7.39 4.49 12.38
CA VAL A 131 -6.97 4.23 11.00
C VAL A 131 -5.81 3.23 10.97
N ILE A 132 -5.96 2.18 10.16
CA ILE A 132 -4.99 1.11 9.94
C ILE A 132 -4.65 1.11 8.44
N GLY A 133 -3.38 1.30 8.11
CA GLY A 133 -2.88 1.30 6.74
C GLY A 133 -2.51 -0.11 6.34
N VAL A 134 -2.92 -0.55 5.15
CA VAL A 134 -2.70 -1.90 4.65
C VAL A 134 -2.13 -1.80 3.25
N SER A 135 -0.94 -2.35 3.02
CA SER A 135 -0.30 -2.32 1.69
C SER A 135 0.11 -3.71 1.22
N LYS A 136 -0.19 -4.00 -0.04
CA LYS A 136 0.34 -5.18 -0.75
C LYS A 136 1.78 -4.97 -1.19
N ASP A 137 2.07 -3.76 -1.63
CA ASP A 137 3.37 -3.36 -2.17
C ASP A 137 3.87 -2.13 -1.40
N PRO A 138 4.38 -2.30 -0.17
CA PRO A 138 4.89 -1.18 0.61
C PRO A 138 6.07 -0.54 -0.12
N VAL A 139 5.97 0.76 -0.40
CA VAL A 139 7.10 1.53 -0.93
C VAL A 139 8.00 1.92 0.24
N ALA A 140 9.27 1.49 0.19
CA ALA A 140 10.29 1.76 1.21
C ALA A 140 9.86 1.39 2.64
N PRO A 141 9.48 0.12 2.90
CA PRO A 141 9.26 -0.36 4.26
C PRO A 141 10.53 -0.14 5.08
N ARG A 142 10.35 0.01 6.40
CA ARG A 142 11.46 0.20 7.35
C ARG A 142 11.30 -0.73 8.55
N TYR A 143 10.68 -1.90 8.35
CA TYR A 143 10.36 -2.83 9.42
C TYR A 143 11.65 -3.35 10.06
N TRP A 144 12.66 -3.73 9.27
CA TRP A 144 13.93 -4.27 9.78
C TRP A 144 14.63 -3.35 10.80
N ARG A 145 14.48 -2.02 10.63
CA ARG A 145 15.07 -1.03 11.54
C ARG A 145 14.48 -1.09 12.94
N GLY A 146 13.20 -1.43 13.04
CA GLY A 146 12.50 -1.56 14.32
C GLY A 146 12.67 -2.92 14.98
N VAL A 147 13.09 -3.95 14.24
CA VAL A 147 13.33 -5.30 14.77
C VAL A 147 14.57 -5.32 15.66
N GLY A 148 15.70 -4.80 15.14
CA GLY A 148 17.00 -4.84 15.81
C GLY A 148 17.60 -6.25 15.93
N GLY A 149 18.81 -6.36 16.49
CA GLY A 149 19.46 -7.64 16.77
C GLY A 149 19.74 -8.49 15.53
N ARG A 150 19.92 -9.81 15.74
CA ARG A 150 20.22 -10.78 14.66
C ARG A 150 19.10 -10.85 13.63
N ALA A 151 17.85 -10.86 14.07
CA ALA A 151 16.69 -10.94 13.19
C ALA A 151 16.53 -9.68 12.32
N GLY A 152 16.86 -8.50 12.86
CA GLY A 152 16.89 -7.25 12.10
C GLY A 152 18.00 -7.21 11.04
N GLU A 153 19.21 -7.67 11.36
CA GLU A 153 20.29 -7.78 10.37
C GLU A 153 19.97 -8.81 9.27
N TRP A 154 19.36 -9.95 9.63
CA TRP A 154 18.86 -10.91 8.64
C TRP A 154 17.84 -10.27 7.69
N PHE A 155 16.89 -9.52 8.24
CA PHE A 155 15.87 -8.82 7.44
C PHE A 155 16.50 -7.77 6.51
N LYS A 156 17.51 -7.04 6.98
CA LYS A 156 18.25 -6.08 6.17
C LYS A 156 19.02 -6.77 5.05
N GLU A 157 19.66 -7.91 5.34
CA GLU A 157 20.42 -8.68 4.36
C GLU A 157 19.50 -9.26 3.27
N ILE A 158 18.40 -9.93 3.64
CA ILE A 158 17.45 -10.48 2.67
C ILE A 158 16.79 -9.38 1.82
N SER A 159 16.59 -8.20 2.39
CA SER A 159 16.04 -7.04 1.66
C SER A 159 17.01 -6.46 0.64
N GLY A 160 18.33 -6.60 0.87
CA GLY A 160 19.36 -6.22 -0.09
C GLY A 160 19.38 -7.11 -1.33
N TYR A 161 18.87 -8.34 -1.21
CA TYR A 161 18.84 -9.34 -2.29
C TYR A 161 17.47 -9.48 -2.95
N ALA A 162 16.38 -9.27 -2.22
CA ALA A 162 15.02 -9.40 -2.72
C ALA A 162 14.12 -8.24 -2.26
N SER A 163 13.53 -8.35 -1.06
CA SER A 163 12.73 -7.30 -0.42
C SER A 163 12.40 -7.67 1.03
N GLU A 164 11.97 -6.69 1.83
CA GLU A 164 11.42 -6.96 3.17
C GLU A 164 10.15 -7.83 3.08
N LEU A 165 9.30 -7.60 2.07
CA LEU A 165 8.09 -8.39 1.86
C LEU A 165 8.43 -9.87 1.64
N TYR A 166 9.44 -10.17 0.83
CA TYR A 166 9.90 -11.54 0.59
C TYR A 166 10.40 -12.21 1.89
N GLY A 167 11.16 -11.51 2.72
CA GLY A 167 11.58 -12.01 4.03
C GLY A 167 10.39 -12.32 4.94
N ALA A 168 9.38 -11.44 4.96
CA ALA A 168 8.15 -11.67 5.71
C ALA A 168 7.33 -12.85 5.19
N GLU A 169 7.24 -13.02 3.87
CA GLU A 169 6.57 -14.17 3.22
C GLU A 169 7.20 -15.49 3.62
N ILE A 170 8.54 -15.56 3.65
CA ILE A 170 9.25 -16.78 4.06
C ILE A 170 8.99 -17.09 5.54
N LEU A 171 9.06 -16.09 6.43
CA LEU A 171 8.83 -16.27 7.86
C LEU A 171 7.39 -16.70 8.16
N LEU A 172 6.41 -16.10 7.48
CA LEU A 172 4.98 -16.41 7.65
C LEU A 172 4.52 -17.59 6.80
N ARG A 173 5.42 -18.25 6.06
CA ARG A 173 5.08 -19.41 5.26
C ARG A 173 4.68 -20.58 6.17
N GLY A 174 3.49 -21.14 5.89
CA GLY A 174 2.91 -22.24 6.66
C GLY A 174 2.18 -21.79 7.93
N GLU A 175 2.21 -20.49 8.25
CA GLU A 175 1.45 -19.93 9.36
C GLU A 175 -0.02 -19.74 8.99
N PRO A 176 -0.95 -19.90 9.95
CA PRO A 176 -2.36 -19.65 9.69
C PRO A 176 -2.62 -18.15 9.41
N PRO A 177 -3.65 -17.81 8.61
CA PRO A 177 -4.10 -16.43 8.46
C PRO A 177 -4.38 -15.76 9.81
N GLY A 178 -3.98 -14.50 9.94
CA GLY A 178 -3.98 -13.73 11.19
C GLY A 178 -2.66 -13.77 11.97
N SER A 179 -1.78 -14.74 11.70
CA SER A 179 -0.39 -14.70 12.18
C SER A 179 0.32 -13.48 11.62
N MET A 180 1.20 -12.86 12.40
CA MET A 180 1.95 -11.68 11.98
C MET A 180 3.38 -11.75 12.50
N LEU A 181 4.25 -10.92 11.95
CA LEU A 181 5.51 -10.64 12.60
C LEU A 181 5.28 -9.74 13.83
N ARG A 182 6.17 -9.80 14.80
CA ARG A 182 6.12 -8.97 16.01
C ARG A 182 6.05 -7.51 15.59
N PRO A 183 5.00 -6.75 15.97
CA PRO A 183 4.93 -5.34 15.61
C PRO A 183 6.13 -4.56 16.14
N VAL A 184 6.69 -3.70 15.31
CA VAL A 184 7.84 -2.84 15.66
C VAL A 184 7.47 -1.38 15.55
N LYS A 185 8.16 -0.53 16.30
CA LYS A 185 7.85 0.89 16.36
C LYS A 185 8.41 1.63 15.13
N LEU A 186 7.56 2.43 14.49
CA LEU A 186 7.92 3.39 13.45
C LEU A 186 7.31 4.76 13.79
N GLY A 187 8.08 5.59 14.49
CA GLY A 187 7.56 6.85 15.02
C GLY A 187 6.48 6.61 16.08
N ARG A 188 5.24 7.05 15.80
CA ARG A 188 4.06 6.87 16.66
C ARG A 188 3.12 5.75 16.17
N TYR A 189 3.57 4.96 15.20
CA TYR A 189 2.86 3.80 14.69
C TYR A 189 3.61 2.53 15.05
N LEU A 190 2.87 1.44 15.11
CA LEU A 190 3.40 0.10 14.98
C LEU A 190 3.30 -0.33 13.53
N VAL A 191 4.31 -1.06 13.07
CA VAL A 191 4.35 -1.64 11.73
C VAL A 191 4.64 -3.11 11.81
N THR A 192 4.00 -3.89 10.96
CA THR A 192 4.18 -5.35 10.89
C THR A 192 3.88 -5.88 9.49
N TYR A 193 4.26 -7.13 9.26
CA TYR A 193 3.74 -7.93 8.17
C TYR A 193 2.77 -8.97 8.72
N ILE A 194 1.60 -9.10 8.11
CA ILE A 194 0.54 -10.03 8.53
C ILE A 194 0.20 -11.03 7.42
N LYS A 195 -0.04 -12.28 7.81
CA LYS A 195 -0.52 -13.33 6.92
C LYS A 195 -2.05 -13.24 6.76
N GLY A 196 -2.51 -13.15 5.52
CA GLY A 196 -3.86 -13.48 5.08
C GLY A 196 -3.80 -14.52 3.95
N ASP A 197 -4.48 -14.25 2.83
CA ASP A 197 -4.31 -14.99 1.58
C ASP A 197 -2.90 -14.76 1.00
N SER A 198 -2.39 -13.53 1.08
CA SER A 198 -0.98 -13.17 0.90
C SER A 198 -0.34 -12.68 2.20
N VAL A 199 0.85 -12.10 2.14
CA VAL A 199 1.41 -11.28 3.23
C VAL A 199 1.17 -9.80 2.93
N PHE A 200 0.75 -9.04 3.94
CA PHE A 200 0.45 -7.62 3.84
C PHE A 200 1.28 -6.82 4.82
N TYR A 201 1.79 -5.68 4.39
CA TYR A 201 2.38 -4.70 5.29
C TYR A 201 1.29 -3.87 5.94
N VAL A 202 1.33 -3.74 7.27
CA VAL A 202 0.29 -3.06 8.03
C VAL A 202 0.91 -2.05 8.98
N GLU A 203 0.36 -0.84 8.98
CA GLU A 203 0.70 0.23 9.92
C GLU A 203 -0.53 0.60 10.75
N PHE A 204 -0.36 0.71 12.07
CA PHE A 204 -1.47 1.02 12.96
C PHE A 204 -1.01 1.79 14.20
N PRO A 205 -1.86 2.63 14.81
CA PRO A 205 -1.54 3.31 16.07
C PRO A 205 -1.25 2.34 17.21
N GLU A 206 -0.35 2.73 18.12
CA GLU A 206 0.06 1.93 19.29
C GLU A 206 -1.10 1.52 20.22
N TYR A 207 -2.20 2.29 20.24
CA TYR A 207 -3.38 2.01 21.05
C TYR A 207 -4.36 1.02 20.41
N ILE A 208 -4.15 0.60 19.16
CA ILE A 208 -4.96 -0.46 18.54
C ILE A 208 -4.36 -1.81 18.92
N PRO A 209 -5.11 -2.71 19.60
CA PRO A 209 -4.60 -4.03 19.95
C PRO A 209 -4.25 -4.86 18.71
N GLN A 210 -3.14 -5.60 18.77
CA GLN A 210 -2.72 -6.49 17.69
C GLN A 210 -3.75 -7.58 17.39
N GLU A 211 -4.54 -8.00 18.38
CA GLU A 211 -5.62 -8.98 18.20
C GLU A 211 -6.72 -8.43 17.28
N VAL A 212 -7.04 -7.14 17.41
CA VAL A 212 -7.98 -6.44 16.53
C VAL A 212 -7.40 -6.39 15.12
N VAL A 213 -6.15 -5.94 14.97
CA VAL A 213 -5.48 -5.87 13.65
C VAL A 213 -5.45 -7.26 13.00
N SER A 214 -5.06 -8.29 13.77
CA SER A 214 -5.01 -9.69 13.32
C SER A 214 -6.36 -10.20 12.81
N SER A 215 -7.44 -9.85 13.51
CA SER A 215 -8.79 -10.32 13.18
C SER A 215 -9.24 -9.94 11.77
N PHE A 216 -8.78 -8.81 11.21
CA PHE A 216 -9.15 -8.38 9.86
C PHE A 216 -8.61 -9.28 8.74
N PHE A 217 -7.54 -10.05 9.00
CA PHE A 217 -6.83 -10.82 7.98
C PHE A 217 -7.03 -12.34 8.08
N ARG A 218 -7.81 -12.82 9.05
CA ARG A 218 -8.04 -14.27 9.26
C ARG A 218 -8.71 -14.99 8.11
N TYR A 219 -9.48 -14.27 7.31
CA TYR A 219 -10.16 -14.82 6.14
C TYR A 219 -9.51 -14.32 4.83
N GLY A 220 -8.28 -13.83 4.91
CA GLY A 220 -7.54 -13.21 3.81
C GLY A 220 -7.67 -11.70 3.78
N TYR A 221 -7.40 -11.09 2.61
CA TYR A 221 -7.49 -9.65 2.44
C TYR A 221 -8.91 -9.11 2.73
N PRO A 222 -9.07 -8.09 3.59
CA PRO A 222 -10.36 -7.59 4.05
C PRO A 222 -11.34 -7.27 2.91
N ILE A 223 -12.57 -7.79 2.99
CA ILE A 223 -13.54 -7.71 1.89
C ILE A 223 -13.95 -6.28 1.56
N LYS A 224 -14.18 -5.40 2.56
CA LYS A 224 -14.57 -4.01 2.30
C LYS A 224 -13.43 -3.26 1.60
N LEU A 225 -12.18 -3.57 1.93
CA LEU A 225 -11.00 -2.96 1.29
C LEU A 225 -10.83 -3.44 -0.16
N ARG A 226 -11.06 -4.75 -0.41
CA ARG A 226 -11.11 -5.30 -1.77
C ARG A 226 -12.17 -4.61 -2.64
N ILE A 227 -13.33 -4.33 -2.06
CA ILE A 227 -14.42 -3.62 -2.73
C ILE A 227 -14.00 -2.17 -2.98
N ALA A 228 -13.52 -1.44 -1.97
CA ALA A 228 -13.06 -0.07 -2.10
C ALA A 228 -12.06 0.07 -3.27
N HIS A 229 -11.06 -0.80 -3.32
CA HIS A 229 -10.06 -0.85 -4.39
C HIS A 229 -10.64 -1.06 -5.79
N ARG A 230 -11.61 -1.96 -5.91
CA ARG A 230 -12.28 -2.21 -7.19
C ARG A 230 -13.03 -0.98 -7.68
N TYR A 231 -13.72 -0.27 -6.80
CA TYR A 231 -14.53 0.89 -7.15
C TYR A 231 -13.71 2.19 -7.30
N ALA A 232 -12.56 2.28 -6.63
CA ALA A 232 -11.65 3.42 -6.75
C ALA A 232 -10.93 3.45 -8.12
N LYS A 233 -10.82 2.28 -8.79
CA LYS A 233 -10.17 2.17 -10.10
C LYS A 233 -10.88 3.02 -11.16
N ILE A 234 -10.15 4.00 -11.70
CA ILE A 234 -10.64 4.83 -12.81
C ILE A 234 -10.65 4.03 -14.12
N THR A 235 -11.83 3.90 -14.71
CA THR A 235 -12.05 3.16 -15.96
C THR A 235 -11.77 4.02 -17.19
N ARG A 236 -11.64 3.36 -18.36
CA ARG A 236 -11.47 4.07 -19.64
C ARG A 236 -12.72 4.87 -19.99
N GLU A 237 -13.90 4.36 -19.65
CA GLU A 237 -15.19 5.02 -19.85
C GLU A 237 -15.25 6.31 -19.01
N TYR A 238 -14.82 6.25 -17.75
CA TYR A 238 -14.73 7.44 -16.89
C TYR A 238 -13.82 8.51 -17.51
N LEU A 239 -12.63 8.11 -17.98
CA LEU A 239 -11.70 9.02 -18.65
C LEU A 239 -12.26 9.65 -19.93
N ARG A 240 -13.03 8.88 -20.71
CA ARG A 240 -13.73 9.41 -21.90
C ARG A 240 -14.75 10.48 -21.49
N THR A 241 -15.55 10.21 -20.46
CA THR A 241 -16.52 11.18 -19.93
C THR A 241 -15.85 12.47 -19.48
N VAL A 242 -14.75 12.38 -18.70
CA VAL A 242 -13.99 13.57 -18.28
C VAL A 242 -13.44 14.31 -19.50
N LYS A 243 -12.85 13.60 -20.47
CA LYS A 243 -12.33 14.21 -21.71
C LYS A 243 -13.37 14.99 -22.49
N THR A 244 -14.61 14.48 -22.56
CA THR A 244 -15.70 15.09 -23.32
C THR A 244 -16.37 16.24 -22.58
N ILE A 245 -16.60 16.10 -21.26
CA ILE A 245 -17.38 17.06 -20.48
C ILE A 245 -16.53 18.20 -19.93
N ALA A 246 -15.36 17.91 -19.37
CA ALA A 246 -14.58 18.91 -18.64
C ALA A 246 -14.20 20.15 -19.48
N PRO A 247 -13.86 20.03 -20.78
CA PRO A 247 -13.57 21.21 -21.59
C PRO A 247 -14.77 22.11 -21.86
N ARG A 248 -15.98 21.53 -21.93
CA ARG A 248 -17.23 22.29 -22.09
C ARG A 248 -17.57 23.09 -20.84
N LEU A 249 -17.21 22.57 -19.66
CA LEU A 249 -17.44 23.24 -18.38
C LEU A 249 -16.38 24.30 -18.06
N LEU A 250 -15.15 24.13 -18.55
CA LEU A 250 -14.00 24.99 -18.23
C LEU A 250 -13.62 25.97 -19.36
N ASP A 251 -14.49 26.12 -20.37
CA ASP A 251 -14.28 26.95 -21.57
C ASP A 251 -12.90 26.73 -22.25
N ILE A 252 -12.45 25.47 -22.24
CA ILE A 252 -11.19 25.10 -22.85
C ILE A 252 -11.47 24.94 -24.34
N SER A 253 -10.94 25.83 -25.19
CA SER A 253 -11.10 25.73 -26.64
C SER A 253 -10.53 24.40 -27.18
N ILE A 254 -11.38 23.38 -27.29
CA ILE A 254 -11.00 22.11 -27.91
C ILE A 254 -11.08 22.32 -29.42
N LYS A 255 -9.95 22.39 -30.12
CA LYS A 255 -9.98 22.17 -31.56
C LYS A 255 -10.29 20.69 -31.79
N TYR A 256 -11.28 20.42 -32.63
CA TYR A 256 -11.82 19.10 -33.03
C TYR A 256 -10.78 17.98 -33.30
N ARG A 257 -9.51 18.34 -33.53
CA ARG A 257 -8.38 17.42 -33.77
C ARG A 257 -7.95 16.57 -32.55
N GLU A 258 -8.43 16.84 -31.34
CA GLU A 258 -8.08 16.06 -30.13
C GLU A 258 -9.04 14.88 -29.83
N TYR A 259 -10.04 14.65 -30.70
CA TYR A 259 -10.98 13.51 -30.61
C TYR A 259 -10.58 12.29 -31.45
N LEU A 260 -9.55 12.40 -32.30
CA LEU A 260 -8.95 11.31 -33.08
C LEU A 260 -7.72 10.75 -32.36
#